data_AF-A0A7J3AAR9-F1
#
_entry.id   AF-A0A7J3AAR9-F1
#
_cell.length_a   1.000
_cell.length_b   1.000
_cell.length_c   1.000
_cell.angle_alpha   90.00
_cell.angle_beta   90.00
_cell.angle_gamma   90.00
#
_symmetry.space_group_name_H-M   'P 1'
#
loop_
_entity.id
_entity.type
_entity.pdbx_description
1 polymer ?
#
loop_
_entity_poly.entity_id
_entity_poly.type
_entity_poly.pdbx_seq_one_letter_code
_entity_poly.pdbx_strand_id
1 'polypeptide(L)'
;MSSKDNENRPILVPLNKIEVNPYAARLDQSVEVDKLADSMSKYGQLADVLVRVHPSSSDKFQLIYGHRRVAAAKLLGWEKIRARVVTASEEEMLVMALIENLERKDFTAYEKARIFYRLNTEFNRSYEEIAKIIGRSKAYVAQHIAMLDLFTEEQTKDPEVIRLLQSLTERQARILLRLKDPAERLAMARIIVNENLCVKEVEKLVGKPRAETTKVEDKRETKTRREASDVEKIKRKVLDLFEWIEHKNLQPLIALRLEKEFTAFDDFPPYTLRDYKSSLIHNFDLIGSWKGEFKMRCKDLKVKVFGDTAVATFYIHYDVVYNGRPFKSTSRVTFVFLKRNDKWYIIHEHWSPLRPDSAESNK
;
A
#
# COMPACT_ATOMS: atom_id res chain seq x y z
N MET A 1 48.77 -20.92 -7.23
CA MET A 1 47.72 -19.90 -7.40
C MET A 1 46.56 -20.57 -8.12
N SER A 2 45.44 -20.76 -7.42
CA SER A 2 44.33 -21.61 -7.86
C SER A 2 43.51 -20.89 -8.94
N SER A 3 43.12 -21.61 -9.98
CA SER A 3 42.35 -21.16 -11.16
C SER A 3 40.95 -20.59 -10.86
N LYS A 4 40.51 -20.55 -9.60
CA LYS A 4 39.23 -19.97 -9.17
C LYS A 4 39.24 -18.45 -8.97
N ASP A 5 40.40 -17.82 -8.84
CA ASP A 5 40.47 -16.36 -8.56
C ASP A 5 40.18 -15.47 -9.79
N ASN A 6 40.08 -16.06 -11.00
CA ASN A 6 39.81 -15.32 -12.24
C ASN A 6 38.31 -15.23 -12.59
N GLU A 7 37.44 -16.02 -11.94
CA GLU A 7 36.00 -16.10 -12.26
C GLU A 7 35.16 -14.94 -11.71
N ASN A 8 35.73 -14.01 -10.93
CA ASN A 8 34.95 -12.95 -10.26
C ASN A 8 35.40 -11.52 -10.63
N ARG A 9 36.22 -11.35 -11.68
CA ARG A 9 36.63 -10.03 -12.15
C ARG A 9 35.50 -9.38 -12.96
N PRO A 10 35.16 -8.10 -12.70
CA PRO A 10 34.17 -7.41 -13.50
C PRO A 10 34.65 -7.21 -14.94
N ILE A 11 33.75 -7.41 -15.89
CA ILE A 11 33.94 -7.15 -17.33
C ILE A 11 32.90 -6.14 -17.82
N LEU A 12 33.15 -5.53 -18.99
CA LEU A 12 32.15 -4.68 -19.65
C LEU A 12 31.23 -5.53 -20.52
N VAL A 13 29.95 -5.59 -20.15
CA VAL A 13 28.92 -6.35 -20.88
C VAL A 13 28.06 -5.38 -21.70
N PRO A 14 27.82 -5.66 -22.99
CA PRO A 14 26.88 -4.89 -23.81
C PRO A 14 25.47 -4.88 -23.20
N LEU A 15 24.88 -3.70 -23.04
CA LEU A 15 23.56 -3.53 -22.42
C LEU A 15 22.44 -4.23 -23.21
N ASN A 16 22.60 -4.36 -24.53
CA ASN A 16 21.67 -5.09 -25.41
C ASN A 16 21.74 -6.62 -25.25
N LYS A 17 22.78 -7.15 -24.61
CA LYS A 17 22.94 -8.57 -24.28
C LYS A 17 22.45 -8.91 -22.88
N ILE A 18 22.10 -7.92 -22.06
CA ILE A 18 21.57 -8.12 -20.71
C ILE A 18 20.05 -8.15 -20.77
N GLU A 19 19.51 -9.34 -20.53
CA GLU A 19 18.10 -9.54 -20.30
C GLU A 19 17.76 -9.33 -18.83
N VAL A 20 16.61 -8.70 -18.60
CA VAL A 20 16.11 -8.47 -17.25
C VAL A 20 15.73 -9.82 -16.67
N ASN A 21 16.03 -10.02 -15.39
CA ASN A 21 15.53 -11.18 -14.66
C ASN A 21 14.00 -11.28 -14.85
N PRO A 22 13.46 -12.38 -15.42
CA PRO A 22 12.01 -12.58 -15.49
C PRO A 22 11.35 -12.58 -14.11
N TYR A 23 12.14 -12.75 -13.05
CA TYR A 23 11.68 -12.80 -11.66
C TYR A 23 11.82 -11.47 -10.91
N ALA A 24 12.39 -10.45 -11.55
CA ALA A 24 12.36 -9.09 -11.01
C ALA A 24 10.99 -8.47 -11.30
N ALA A 25 10.23 -8.21 -10.24
CA ALA A 25 8.95 -7.53 -10.36
C ALA A 25 9.12 -6.00 -10.31
N ARG A 26 8.42 -5.36 -11.26
CA ARG A 26 8.15 -3.93 -11.52
C ARG A 26 9.34 -2.96 -11.61
N LEU A 27 9.60 -2.58 -12.87
CA LEU A 27 10.28 -1.37 -13.35
C LEU A 27 9.46 -0.08 -13.14
N ASP A 28 8.71 0.09 -12.05
CA ASP A 28 8.22 1.43 -11.69
C ASP A 28 9.15 2.04 -10.64
N GLN A 29 10.37 2.29 -11.09
CA GLN A 29 11.46 2.91 -10.33
C GLN A 29 11.82 4.28 -10.92
N SER A 30 10.94 4.87 -11.74
CA SER A 30 11.19 6.12 -12.48
C SER A 30 11.79 7.20 -11.57
N VAL A 31 11.20 7.40 -10.38
CA VAL A 31 11.59 8.45 -9.43
C VAL A 31 13.00 8.25 -8.82
N GLU A 32 13.56 7.04 -8.83
CA GLU A 32 14.85 6.72 -8.21
C GLU A 32 15.95 6.29 -9.20
N VAL A 33 15.60 6.12 -10.48
CA VAL A 33 16.57 5.87 -11.56
C VAL A 33 17.23 7.19 -11.98
N ASP A 34 16.50 8.29 -12.07
CA ASP A 34 17.03 9.60 -12.51
C ASP A 34 18.17 10.09 -11.61
N LYS A 35 17.99 10.06 -10.29
CA LYS A 35 19.04 10.40 -9.32
C LYS A 35 20.27 9.50 -9.45
N LEU A 36 20.07 8.22 -9.75
CA LEU A 36 21.17 7.28 -9.94
C LEU A 36 21.88 7.55 -11.27
N ALA A 37 21.16 7.90 -12.33
CA ALA A 37 21.72 8.32 -13.61
C ALA A 37 22.55 9.60 -13.46
N ASP A 38 22.06 10.60 -12.72
CA ASP A 38 22.82 11.82 -12.41
C ASP A 38 24.12 11.54 -11.65
N SER A 39 24.10 10.57 -10.73
CA SER A 39 25.30 10.14 -10.01
C SER A 39 26.25 9.37 -10.93
N MET A 40 25.73 8.42 -11.71
CA MET A 40 26.52 7.61 -12.65
C MET A 40 27.13 8.44 -13.78
N SER A 41 26.49 9.52 -14.22
CA SER A 41 27.07 10.44 -15.21
C SER A 41 28.27 11.22 -14.66
N LYS A 42 28.24 11.56 -13.36
CA LYS A 42 29.31 12.33 -12.68
C LYS A 42 30.49 11.46 -12.24
N TYR A 43 30.21 10.28 -11.69
CA TYR A 43 31.21 9.45 -11.01
C TYR A 43 31.46 8.11 -11.71
N GLY A 44 30.76 7.84 -12.81
CA GLY A 44 30.76 6.53 -13.45
C GLY A 44 30.05 5.47 -12.60
N GLN A 45 30.22 4.21 -13.00
CA GLN A 45 29.66 3.08 -12.27
C GLN A 45 30.57 2.67 -11.10
N LEU A 46 30.16 3.01 -9.89
CA LEU A 46 30.91 2.67 -8.67
C LEU A 46 30.79 1.19 -8.30
N ALA A 47 29.60 0.59 -8.47
CA ALA A 47 29.31 -0.79 -8.10
C ALA A 47 28.86 -1.63 -9.30
N ASP A 48 29.38 -2.85 -9.40
CA ASP A 48 29.09 -3.78 -10.49
C ASP A 48 27.63 -4.25 -10.44
N VAL A 49 27.07 -4.58 -11.61
CA VAL A 49 25.89 -5.43 -11.67
C VAL A 49 26.33 -6.89 -11.62
N LEU A 50 25.47 -7.79 -11.15
CA LEU A 50 25.75 -9.23 -11.22
C LEU A 50 24.84 -9.84 -12.26
N VAL A 51 25.44 -10.60 -13.17
CA VAL A 51 24.73 -11.31 -14.24
C VAL A 51 25.14 -12.77 -14.25
N ARG A 52 24.27 -13.65 -14.74
CA ARG A 52 24.65 -15.00 -15.16
C ARG A 52 24.64 -15.13 -16.68
N VAL A 53 25.37 -16.10 -17.21
CA VAL A 53 25.20 -16.53 -18.60
C VAL A 53 23.76 -17.05 -18.79
N HIS A 54 23.11 -16.68 -19.89
CA HIS A 54 21.73 -17.08 -20.15
C HIS A 54 21.66 -18.60 -20.41
N PRO A 55 20.76 -19.36 -19.74
CA PRO A 55 20.70 -20.82 -19.88
C PRO A 55 20.51 -21.32 -21.32
N SER A 56 19.72 -20.58 -22.09
CA SER A 56 19.41 -20.90 -23.50
C SER A 56 20.31 -20.19 -24.53
N SER A 57 21.29 -19.37 -24.12
CA SER A 57 22.12 -18.62 -25.06
C SER A 57 23.44 -18.17 -24.42
N SER A 58 24.57 -18.69 -24.92
CA SER A 58 25.89 -18.33 -24.41
C SER A 58 26.30 -16.88 -24.69
N ASP A 59 25.64 -16.20 -25.63
CA ASP A 59 25.93 -14.80 -25.99
C ASP A 59 25.05 -13.78 -25.25
N LYS A 60 24.17 -14.25 -24.38
CA LYS A 60 23.28 -13.41 -23.58
C LYS A 60 23.55 -13.59 -22.10
N PHE A 61 23.16 -12.57 -21.34
CA PHE A 61 23.27 -12.55 -19.89
C PHE A 61 21.90 -12.30 -19.27
N GLN A 62 21.61 -12.96 -18.15
CA GLN A 62 20.46 -12.63 -17.32
C GLN A 62 20.92 -11.87 -16.09
N LEU A 63 20.29 -10.72 -15.84
CA LEU A 63 20.59 -9.89 -14.68
C LEU A 63 20.16 -10.61 -13.39
N ILE A 64 21.05 -10.70 -12.39
CA ILE A 64 20.73 -11.22 -11.06
C ILE A 64 20.32 -10.05 -10.15
N TYR A 65 21.14 -9.00 -10.08
CA TYR A 65 20.82 -7.76 -9.36
C TYR A 65 21.48 -6.53 -10.02
N GLY A 66 21.00 -5.34 -9.63
CA GLY A 66 21.47 -4.07 -10.18
C GLY A 66 20.57 -3.49 -11.28
N HIS A 67 19.28 -3.85 -11.28
CA HIS A 67 18.25 -3.37 -12.21
C HIS A 67 18.28 -1.85 -12.42
N ARG A 68 18.38 -1.09 -11.33
CA ARG A 68 18.46 0.38 -11.36
C ARG A 68 19.69 0.90 -12.10
N ARG A 69 20.85 0.25 -11.95
CA ARG A 69 22.08 0.64 -12.65
C ARG A 69 21.99 0.34 -14.14
N VAL A 70 21.38 -0.79 -14.51
CA VAL A 70 21.11 -1.12 -15.92
C VAL A 70 20.12 -0.11 -16.52
N ALA A 71 19.06 0.25 -15.80
CA ALA A 71 18.11 1.27 -16.24
C ALA A 71 18.76 2.66 -16.38
N ALA A 72 19.55 3.09 -15.38
CA ALA A 72 20.27 4.36 -15.41
C ALA A 72 21.30 4.39 -16.56
N ALA A 73 22.07 3.32 -16.76
CA ALA A 73 23.02 3.23 -17.88
C ALA A 73 22.32 3.32 -19.24
N LYS A 74 21.15 2.69 -19.39
CA LYS A 74 20.31 2.82 -20.60
C LYS A 74 19.81 4.26 -20.79
N LEU A 75 19.36 4.92 -19.71
CA LEU A 75 18.92 6.33 -19.74
C LEU A 75 20.05 7.28 -20.14
N LEU A 76 21.28 7.00 -19.69
CA LEU A 76 22.50 7.73 -20.05
C LEU A 76 23.04 7.40 -21.45
N GLY A 77 22.41 6.46 -22.18
CA GLY A 77 22.85 6.05 -23.51
C GLY A 77 24.16 5.26 -23.54
N TRP A 78 24.53 4.59 -22.44
CA TRP A 78 25.74 3.76 -22.42
C TRP A 78 25.59 2.51 -23.30
N GLU A 79 26.66 2.11 -23.97
CA GLU A 79 26.66 0.86 -24.76
C GLU A 79 26.94 -0.38 -23.90
N LYS A 80 27.78 -0.24 -22.87
CA LYS A 80 28.25 -1.33 -22.01
C LYS A 80 28.17 -0.91 -20.55
N ILE A 81 27.99 -1.90 -19.67
CA ILE A 81 27.96 -1.73 -18.22
C ILE A 81 28.93 -2.71 -17.56
N ARG A 82 29.56 -2.29 -16.46
CA ARG A 82 30.49 -3.11 -15.68
C ARG A 82 29.70 -4.17 -14.91
N ALA A 83 29.97 -5.44 -15.19
CA ALA A 83 29.24 -6.56 -14.62
C ALA A 83 30.20 -7.67 -14.17
N ARG A 84 29.86 -8.34 -13.06
CA ARG A 84 30.45 -9.62 -12.70
C ARG A 84 29.59 -10.72 -13.31
N VAL A 85 30.23 -11.66 -14.00
CA VAL A 85 29.56 -12.79 -14.64
C VAL A 85 29.78 -14.02 -13.78
N VAL A 86 28.70 -14.71 -13.44
CA VAL A 86 28.74 -15.96 -12.69
C VAL A 86 28.00 -17.07 -13.43
N THR A 87 28.35 -18.31 -13.13
CA THR A 87 27.53 -19.47 -13.49
C THR A 87 26.60 -19.75 -12.31
N ALA A 88 25.30 -19.75 -12.55
CA ALA A 88 24.30 -19.95 -11.51
C ALA A 88 23.07 -20.67 -12.07
N SER A 89 22.62 -21.71 -11.37
CA SER A 89 21.32 -22.34 -11.60
C SER A 89 20.18 -21.34 -11.38
N GLU A 90 18.96 -21.70 -11.78
CA GLU A 90 17.78 -20.86 -11.54
C GLU A 90 17.52 -20.62 -10.06
N GLU A 91 17.64 -21.68 -9.25
CA GLU A 91 17.52 -21.60 -7.80
C GLU A 91 18.57 -20.65 -7.21
N GLU A 92 19.84 -20.84 -7.59
CA GLU A 92 20.95 -20.02 -7.10
C GLU A 92 20.79 -18.54 -7.49
N MET A 93 20.33 -18.26 -8.72
CA MET A 93 20.04 -16.90 -9.16
C MET A 93 18.95 -16.26 -8.29
N LEU A 94 17.88 -17.00 -8.00
CA LEU A 94 16.75 -16.53 -7.21
C LEU A 94 17.17 -16.26 -5.76
N VAL A 95 17.97 -17.14 -5.18
CA VAL A 95 18.58 -16.97 -3.84
C VAL A 95 19.52 -15.76 -3.80
N MET A 96 20.40 -15.61 -4.79
CA MET A 96 21.33 -14.47 -4.85
C MET A 96 20.59 -13.13 -4.98
N ALA A 97 19.57 -13.06 -5.83
CA ALA A 97 18.73 -11.88 -5.97
C ALA A 97 18.02 -11.54 -4.64
N LEU A 98 17.52 -12.55 -3.94
CA LEU A 98 16.84 -12.39 -2.67
C LEU A 98 17.77 -11.88 -1.56
N ILE A 99 18.98 -12.43 -1.43
CA ILE A 99 19.95 -12.03 -0.40
C ILE A 99 20.36 -10.57 -0.59
N GLU A 100 20.65 -10.14 -1.83
CA GLU A 100 21.00 -8.75 -2.12
C GLU A 100 19.86 -7.78 -1.80
N ASN A 101 18.61 -8.17 -2.10
CA ASN A 101 17.43 -7.35 -1.85
C ASN A 101 16.91 -7.45 -0.41
N LEU A 102 17.41 -8.37 0.43
CA LEU A 102 16.92 -8.51 1.80
C LEU A 102 17.36 -7.36 2.70
N GLU A 103 18.55 -6.81 2.45
CA GLU A 103 19.11 -5.65 3.17
C GLU A 103 18.68 -4.32 2.57
N ARG A 104 18.09 -4.34 1.37
CA ARG A 104 17.62 -3.15 0.64
C ARG A 104 16.09 -3.06 0.69
N LYS A 105 15.54 -1.87 0.50
CA LYS A 105 14.08 -1.66 0.39
C LYS A 105 13.56 -1.93 -1.03
N ASP A 106 14.34 -2.63 -1.86
CA ASP A 106 14.09 -2.75 -3.29
C ASP A 106 12.98 -3.78 -3.62
N PHE A 107 12.76 -4.80 -2.76
CA PHE A 107 11.60 -5.71 -2.87
C PHE A 107 10.48 -5.39 -1.88
N THR A 108 9.26 -5.33 -2.40
CA THR A 108 8.03 -5.28 -1.62
C THR A 108 7.82 -6.58 -0.83
N ALA A 109 6.94 -6.55 0.19
CA ALA A 109 6.60 -7.75 0.97
C ALA A 109 5.99 -8.84 0.09
N TYR A 110 5.13 -8.47 -0.86
CA TYR A 110 4.52 -9.38 -1.82
C TYR A 110 5.54 -10.06 -2.74
N GLU A 111 6.59 -9.34 -3.16
CA GLU A 111 7.63 -9.91 -4.04
C GLU A 111 8.49 -10.93 -3.29
N LYS A 112 8.87 -10.60 -2.05
CA LYS A 112 9.55 -11.56 -1.16
C LYS A 112 8.69 -12.82 -0.96
N ALA A 113 7.39 -12.65 -0.72
CA ALA A 113 6.45 -13.76 -0.57
C ALA A 113 6.42 -14.68 -1.79
N ARG A 114 6.34 -14.12 -3.01
CA ARG A 114 6.37 -14.90 -4.26
C ARG A 114 7.67 -15.68 -4.41
N ILE A 115 8.81 -15.06 -4.11
CA ILE A 115 10.12 -15.71 -4.18
C ILE A 115 10.20 -16.88 -3.18
N PHE A 116 9.78 -16.67 -1.93
CA PHE A 116 9.75 -17.73 -0.91
C PHE A 116 8.81 -18.87 -1.31
N TYR A 117 7.65 -18.54 -1.87
CA TYR A 117 6.69 -19.54 -2.33
C TYR A 117 7.30 -20.42 -3.42
N ARG A 118 7.99 -19.84 -4.42
CA ARG A 118 8.69 -20.60 -5.46
C ARG A 118 9.81 -21.47 -4.92
N LEU A 119 10.64 -20.96 -3.99
CA LEU A 119 11.65 -21.79 -3.31
C LEU A 119 11.01 -23.03 -2.66
N ASN A 120 9.83 -22.87 -2.08
CA ASN A 120 9.11 -23.97 -1.45
C ASN A 120 8.43 -24.92 -2.44
N THR A 121 7.81 -24.42 -3.51
CA THR A 121 6.98 -25.23 -4.40
C THR A 121 7.71 -25.75 -5.64
N GLU A 122 8.65 -25.00 -6.19
CA GLU A 122 9.39 -25.37 -7.41
C GLU A 122 10.73 -26.04 -7.08
N PHE A 123 11.37 -25.64 -5.98
CA PHE A 123 12.68 -26.15 -5.56
C PHE A 123 12.61 -27.01 -4.30
N ASN A 124 11.40 -27.34 -3.82
CA ASN A 124 11.13 -28.20 -2.66
C ASN A 124 11.89 -27.82 -1.37
N ARG A 125 12.20 -26.53 -1.19
CA ARG A 125 12.85 -26.05 0.04
C ARG A 125 11.85 -25.89 1.15
N SER A 126 12.11 -26.52 2.28
CA SER A 126 11.35 -26.26 3.51
C SER A 126 11.47 -24.80 3.96
N TYR A 127 10.49 -24.32 4.73
CA TYR A 127 10.54 -22.97 5.31
C TYR A 127 11.79 -22.76 6.19
N GLU A 128 12.26 -23.82 6.87
CA GLU A 128 13.50 -23.84 7.62
C GLU A 128 14.74 -23.61 6.75
N GLU A 129 14.82 -24.26 5.59
CA GLU A 129 15.95 -24.08 4.66
C GLU A 129 15.95 -22.67 4.08
N ILE A 130 14.79 -22.18 3.63
CA ILE A 130 14.64 -20.81 3.11
C ILE A 130 15.08 -19.81 4.19
N ALA A 131 14.62 -19.99 5.43
CA ALA A 131 14.95 -19.12 6.56
C ALA A 131 16.46 -19.08 6.84
N LYS A 132 17.14 -20.24 6.79
CA LYS A 132 18.60 -20.33 6.94
C LYS A 132 19.33 -19.59 5.82
N ILE A 133 18.90 -19.79 4.57
CA ILE A 133 19.51 -19.14 3.38
C ILE A 133 19.46 -17.61 3.51
N ILE A 134 18.34 -17.06 3.97
CA ILE A 134 18.16 -15.60 4.08
C ILE A 134 18.52 -15.02 5.44
N GLY A 135 18.99 -15.83 6.40
CA GLY A 135 19.31 -15.35 7.75
C GLY A 135 18.11 -14.78 8.52
N ARG A 136 16.91 -15.35 8.35
CA ARG A 136 15.67 -14.97 9.05
C ARG A 136 15.06 -16.16 9.78
N SER A 137 13.95 -15.94 10.47
CA SER A 137 13.23 -17.02 11.16
C SER A 137 12.29 -17.77 10.20
N LYS A 138 12.00 -19.04 10.49
CA LYS A 138 10.95 -19.80 9.79
C LYS A 138 9.61 -19.05 9.79
N ALA A 139 9.28 -18.42 10.92
CA ALA A 139 8.06 -17.62 11.07
C ALA A 139 8.02 -16.43 10.10
N TYR A 140 9.17 -15.78 9.85
CA TYR A 140 9.26 -14.69 8.86
C TYR A 140 8.91 -15.19 7.46
N VAL A 141 9.44 -16.34 7.04
CA VAL A 141 9.14 -16.96 5.73
C VAL A 141 7.66 -17.32 5.63
N ALA A 142 7.13 -18.04 6.62
CA ALA A 142 5.73 -18.47 6.64
C ALA A 142 4.75 -17.29 6.57
N GLN A 143 5.03 -16.22 7.31
CA GLN A 143 4.19 -15.02 7.35
C GLN A 143 4.18 -14.26 6.01
N HIS A 144 5.31 -14.20 5.32
CA HIS A 144 5.36 -13.62 3.97
C HIS A 144 4.57 -14.50 3.00
N ILE A 145 4.79 -15.82 3.00
CA ILE A 145 4.05 -16.72 2.08
C ILE A 145 2.53 -16.60 2.31
N ALA A 146 2.06 -16.54 3.56
CA ALA A 146 0.64 -16.40 3.88
C ALA A 146 0.00 -15.13 3.28
N MET A 147 0.77 -14.08 2.97
CA MET A 147 0.28 -12.88 2.28
C MET A 147 -0.29 -13.20 0.89
N LEU A 148 0.18 -14.27 0.24
CA LEU A 148 -0.34 -14.69 -1.07
C LEU A 148 -1.78 -15.18 -0.99
N ASP A 149 -2.24 -15.59 0.19
CA ASP A 149 -3.60 -16.07 0.46
C ASP A 149 -4.56 -14.92 0.83
N LEU A 150 -4.10 -13.67 0.74
CA LEU A 150 -4.90 -12.51 1.13
C LEU A 150 -6.15 -12.37 0.26
N PHE A 151 -6.02 -12.63 -1.05
CA PHE A 151 -7.07 -12.51 -2.05
C PHE A 151 -7.24 -13.82 -2.82
N THR A 152 -8.41 -14.03 -3.41
CA THR A 152 -8.66 -15.21 -4.24
C THR A 152 -7.86 -15.15 -5.53
N GLU A 153 -7.65 -16.30 -6.16
CA GLU A 153 -7.00 -16.41 -7.48
C GLU A 153 -7.75 -15.58 -8.55
N GLU A 154 -9.07 -15.49 -8.46
CA GLU A 154 -9.84 -14.65 -9.38
C GLU A 154 -9.59 -13.15 -9.14
N GLN A 155 -9.51 -12.71 -7.89
CA GLN A 155 -9.21 -11.33 -7.55
C GLN A 155 -7.80 -10.92 -8.00
N THR A 156 -6.82 -11.81 -7.91
CA THR A 156 -5.43 -11.50 -8.29
C THR A 156 -5.21 -11.39 -9.81
N LYS A 157 -6.22 -11.69 -10.64
CA LYS A 157 -6.21 -11.37 -12.08
C LYS A 157 -6.37 -9.87 -12.35
N ASP A 158 -6.96 -9.13 -11.41
CA ASP A 158 -7.14 -7.68 -11.52
C ASP A 158 -5.80 -6.94 -11.24
N PRO A 159 -5.29 -6.13 -12.18
CA PRO A 159 -4.08 -5.34 -11.98
C PRO A 159 -4.12 -4.40 -10.77
N GLU A 160 -5.30 -3.89 -10.39
CA GLU A 160 -5.49 -3.07 -9.19
C GLU A 160 -5.14 -3.88 -7.93
N VAL A 161 -5.61 -5.12 -7.85
CA VAL A 161 -5.39 -6.01 -6.70
C VAL A 161 -3.90 -6.33 -6.53
N ILE A 162 -3.17 -6.54 -7.63
CA ILE A 162 -1.71 -6.73 -7.55
C ILE A 162 -1.02 -5.44 -7.07
N ARG A 163 -1.49 -4.25 -7.48
CA ARG A 163 -0.95 -2.97 -6.95
C ARG A 163 -1.16 -2.88 -5.45
N LEU A 164 -2.35 -3.22 -4.95
CA LEU A 164 -2.63 -3.23 -3.51
C LEU A 164 -1.67 -4.19 -2.76
N LEU A 165 -1.49 -5.41 -3.26
CA LEU A 165 -0.56 -6.39 -2.65
C LEU A 165 0.86 -5.85 -2.56
N GLN A 166 1.36 -5.18 -3.60
CA GLN A 166 2.70 -4.60 -3.58
C GLN A 166 2.85 -3.41 -2.64
N SER A 167 1.77 -2.66 -2.40
CA SER A 167 1.77 -1.52 -1.47
C SER A 167 1.66 -1.94 0.00
N LEU A 168 1.10 -3.12 0.28
CA LEU A 168 0.94 -3.61 1.64
C LEU A 168 2.28 -4.11 2.21
N THR A 169 2.51 -3.78 3.48
CA THR A 169 3.51 -4.45 4.30
C THR A 169 3.03 -5.84 4.71
N GLU A 170 3.97 -6.75 4.97
CA GLU A 170 3.63 -8.09 5.46
C GLU A 170 2.78 -8.03 6.75
N ARG A 171 3.08 -7.10 7.69
CA ARG A 171 2.29 -6.96 8.92
C ARG A 171 0.86 -6.52 8.67
N GLN A 172 0.62 -5.60 7.74
CA GLN A 172 -0.75 -5.20 7.37
C GLN A 172 -1.49 -6.39 6.75
N ALA A 173 -0.86 -7.13 5.83
CA ALA A 173 -1.46 -8.33 5.26
C ALA A 173 -1.80 -9.39 6.32
N ARG A 174 -0.90 -9.60 7.29
CA ARG A 174 -1.12 -10.52 8.42
C ARG A 174 -2.33 -10.13 9.27
N ILE A 175 -2.56 -8.83 9.48
CA ILE A 175 -3.74 -8.35 10.21
C ILE A 175 -5.00 -8.58 9.37
N LEU A 176 -4.95 -8.27 8.07
CA LEU A 176 -6.07 -8.48 7.16
C LEU A 176 -6.50 -9.94 7.06
N LEU A 177 -5.56 -10.90 7.12
CA LEU A 177 -5.88 -12.34 7.14
C LEU A 177 -6.76 -12.77 8.32
N ARG A 178 -6.93 -11.94 9.36
CA ARG A 178 -7.90 -12.17 10.44
C ARG A 178 -9.35 -12.02 9.97
N LEU A 179 -9.60 -11.23 8.92
CA LEU A 179 -10.92 -11.14 8.27
C LEU A 179 -11.15 -12.43 7.48
N LYS A 180 -12.30 -13.08 7.67
CA LYS A 180 -12.57 -14.38 7.03
C LYS A 180 -12.98 -14.26 5.56
N ASP A 181 -13.62 -13.15 5.19
CA ASP A 181 -14.15 -12.93 3.85
C ASP A 181 -13.13 -12.17 2.96
N PRO A 182 -12.71 -12.74 1.82
CA PRO A 182 -11.83 -12.08 0.85
C PRO A 182 -12.36 -10.74 0.32
N ALA A 183 -13.69 -10.54 0.25
CA ALA A 183 -14.27 -9.26 -0.15
C ALA A 183 -14.03 -8.18 0.92
N GLU A 184 -14.11 -8.54 2.19
CA GLU A 184 -13.80 -7.64 3.31
C GLU A 184 -12.30 -7.30 3.35
N ARG A 185 -11.44 -8.31 3.13
CA ARG A 185 -9.99 -8.09 3.01
C ARG A 185 -9.66 -7.11 1.90
N LEU A 186 -10.28 -7.26 0.73
CA LEU A 186 -10.03 -6.39 -0.43
C LEU A 186 -10.49 -4.95 -0.16
N ALA A 187 -11.67 -4.78 0.44
CA ALA A 187 -12.14 -3.47 0.83
C ALA A 187 -11.21 -2.80 1.85
N MET A 188 -10.76 -3.54 2.87
CA MET A 188 -9.84 -3.02 3.88
C MET A 188 -8.45 -2.72 3.30
N ALA A 189 -7.92 -3.56 2.41
CA ALA A 189 -6.66 -3.31 1.72
C ALA A 189 -6.68 -2.02 0.90
N ARG A 190 -7.78 -1.76 0.17
CA ARG A 190 -7.98 -0.48 -0.55
C ARG A 190 -7.86 0.70 0.40
N ILE A 191 -8.48 0.64 1.58
CA ILE A 191 -8.41 1.71 2.58
C ILE A 191 -7.00 1.87 3.12
N ILE A 192 -6.35 0.77 3.50
CA ILE A 192 -4.98 0.81 4.04
C ILE A 192 -4.04 1.51 3.07
N VAL A 193 -4.09 1.15 1.78
CA VAL A 193 -3.21 1.72 0.76
C VAL A 193 -3.59 3.16 0.43
N ASN A 194 -4.89 3.42 0.22
CA ASN A 194 -5.37 4.74 -0.19
C ASN A 194 -5.24 5.82 0.89
N GLU A 195 -5.38 5.43 2.17
CA GLU A 195 -5.28 6.32 3.33
C GLU A 195 -3.90 6.23 4.01
N ASN A 196 -2.98 5.43 3.44
CA ASN A 196 -1.62 5.20 3.92
C ASN A 196 -1.54 4.82 5.42
N LEU A 197 -2.45 3.95 5.86
CA LEU A 197 -2.62 3.59 7.27
C LEU A 197 -1.40 2.83 7.81
N CYS A 198 -0.90 3.23 8.97
CA CYS A 198 0.16 2.50 9.66
C CYS A 198 -0.37 1.20 10.30
N VAL A 199 0.53 0.27 10.61
CA VAL A 199 0.20 -1.04 11.21
C VAL A 199 -0.69 -0.90 12.45
N LYS A 200 -0.43 0.09 13.32
CA LYS A 200 -1.22 0.31 14.54
C LYS A 200 -2.67 0.70 14.25
N GLU A 201 -2.91 1.48 13.20
CA GLU A 201 -4.25 1.87 12.78
C GLU A 201 -5.00 0.67 12.23
N VAL A 202 -4.35 -0.12 11.38
CA VAL A 202 -4.94 -1.36 10.83
C VAL A 202 -5.32 -2.34 11.95
N GLU A 203 -4.48 -2.51 12.98
CA GLU A 203 -4.82 -3.34 14.15
C GLU A 203 -6.04 -2.84 14.92
N LYS A 204 -6.22 -1.52 15.02
CA LYS A 204 -7.43 -0.93 15.64
C LYS A 204 -8.67 -1.21 14.80
N LEU A 205 -8.58 -1.08 13.47
CA LEU A 205 -9.70 -1.26 12.55
C LEU A 205 -10.20 -2.70 12.46
N VAL A 206 -9.27 -3.66 12.38
CA VAL A 206 -9.58 -5.09 12.24
C VAL A 206 -9.80 -5.74 13.62
N GLY A 207 -9.27 -5.14 14.68
CA GLY A 207 -9.38 -5.65 16.04
C GLY A 207 -8.34 -6.73 16.38
N LYS A 208 -8.32 -7.08 17.68
CA LYS A 208 -7.47 -8.16 18.22
C LYS A 208 -8.08 -9.53 17.93
N PRO A 209 -7.28 -10.60 17.84
CA PRO A 209 -7.78 -11.96 17.67
C PRO A 209 -8.81 -12.30 18.77
N ARG A 210 -10.02 -12.71 18.39
CA ARG A 210 -11.00 -13.30 19.32
C ARG A 210 -10.88 -14.82 19.24
N ALA A 211 -10.85 -15.49 20.39
CA ALA A 211 -11.01 -16.94 20.47
C ALA A 211 -12.40 -17.33 19.94
N GLU A 212 -12.43 -18.33 19.05
CA GLU A 212 -13.61 -18.72 18.29
C GLU A 212 -14.67 -19.38 19.19
N THR A 213 -15.93 -18.95 19.08
CA THR A 213 -17.10 -19.74 19.47
C THR A 213 -18.01 -19.90 18.26
N THR A 214 -18.11 -21.13 17.80
CA THR A 214 -18.77 -21.58 16.58
C THR A 214 -20.27 -21.77 16.83
N LYS A 215 -21.13 -21.01 16.13
CA LYS A 215 -22.52 -21.40 15.75
C LYS A 215 -22.95 -20.57 14.53
N VAL A 216 -22.87 -21.15 13.34
CA VAL A 216 -23.24 -20.54 12.07
C VAL A 216 -24.06 -21.55 11.29
N GLU A 217 -25.36 -21.33 11.15
CA GLU A 217 -26.12 -21.76 9.97
C GLU A 217 -27.44 -20.97 9.87
N ASP A 218 -28.03 -20.51 10.98
CA ASP A 218 -29.29 -19.74 10.98
C ASP A 218 -29.14 -18.20 10.96
N LYS A 219 -27.92 -17.68 10.73
CA LYS A 219 -27.58 -16.25 10.90
C LYS A 219 -27.46 -15.43 9.62
N ARG A 220 -27.47 -16.04 8.42
CA ARG A 220 -27.18 -15.30 7.18
C ARG A 220 -28.26 -14.29 6.79
N GLU A 221 -29.54 -14.65 6.80
CA GLU A 221 -30.62 -13.71 6.46
C GLU A 221 -30.76 -12.58 7.50
N THR A 222 -30.66 -12.92 8.78
CA THR A 222 -30.71 -11.94 9.88
C THR A 222 -29.50 -11.00 9.85
N LYS A 223 -28.32 -11.47 9.42
CA LYS A 223 -27.10 -10.66 9.25
C LYS A 223 -27.27 -9.65 8.10
N THR A 224 -27.74 -10.08 6.93
CA THR A 224 -27.93 -9.19 5.77
C THR A 224 -28.92 -8.07 6.05
N ARG A 225 -30.03 -8.35 6.75
CA ARG A 225 -31.02 -7.33 7.13
C ARG A 225 -30.48 -6.33 8.14
N ARG A 226 -29.65 -6.79 9.09
CA ARG A 226 -28.98 -5.91 10.06
C ARG A 226 -27.92 -5.02 9.40
N GLU A 227 -27.13 -5.58 8.50
CA GLU A 227 -26.12 -4.81 7.74
C GLU A 227 -26.77 -3.74 6.86
N ALA A 228 -27.88 -4.06 6.19
CA ALA A 228 -28.65 -3.07 5.43
C ALA A 228 -29.17 -1.92 6.33
N SER A 229 -29.64 -2.23 7.54
CA SER A 229 -30.04 -1.22 8.52
C SER A 229 -28.86 -0.37 9.01
N ASP A 230 -27.70 -0.99 9.25
CA ASP A 230 -26.49 -0.28 9.67
C ASP A 230 -25.93 0.64 8.58
N VAL A 231 -25.97 0.20 7.32
CA VAL A 231 -25.63 1.04 6.15
C VAL A 231 -26.45 2.33 6.16
N GLU A 232 -27.77 2.24 6.34
CA GLU A 232 -28.64 3.43 6.32
C GLU A 232 -28.39 4.35 7.52
N LYS A 233 -28.18 3.79 8.72
CA LYS A 233 -27.80 4.56 9.92
C LYS A 233 -26.50 5.33 9.72
N ILE A 234 -25.50 4.70 9.08
CA ILE A 234 -24.21 5.34 8.81
C ILE A 234 -24.37 6.43 7.75
N LYS A 235 -25.11 6.17 6.65
CA LYS A 235 -25.40 7.20 5.64
C LYS A 235 -26.05 8.42 6.27
N ARG A 236 -27.05 8.22 7.12
CA ARG A 236 -27.71 9.29 7.87
C ARG A 236 -26.71 10.10 8.70
N LYS A 237 -25.87 9.43 9.50
CA LYS A 237 -24.82 10.09 10.30
C LYS A 237 -23.84 10.92 9.47
N VAL A 238 -23.45 10.43 8.29
CA VAL A 238 -22.57 11.18 7.38
C VAL A 238 -23.26 12.43 6.88
N LEU A 239 -24.53 12.34 6.47
CA LEU A 239 -25.29 13.49 5.98
C LEU A 239 -25.57 14.52 7.10
N ASP A 240 -25.97 14.05 8.28
CA ASP A 240 -26.20 14.89 9.45
C ASP A 240 -24.92 15.67 9.83
N LEU A 241 -23.75 15.02 9.76
CA LEU A 241 -22.46 15.69 9.99
C LEU A 241 -22.26 16.90 9.08
N PHE A 242 -22.58 16.78 7.80
CA PHE A 242 -22.43 17.90 6.85
C PHE A 242 -23.45 19.00 7.11
N GLU A 243 -24.69 18.65 7.40
CA GLU A 243 -25.72 19.61 7.80
C GLU A 243 -25.28 20.39 9.04
N TRP A 244 -24.72 19.73 10.05
CA TRP A 244 -24.20 20.38 11.25
C TRP A 244 -23.06 21.36 10.94
N ILE A 245 -22.14 20.98 10.05
CA ILE A 245 -21.02 21.84 9.64
C ILE A 245 -21.53 23.07 8.90
N GLU A 246 -22.47 22.93 7.96
CA GLU A 246 -23.09 24.05 7.23
C GLU A 246 -23.76 25.06 8.19
N HIS A 247 -24.36 24.58 9.27
CA HIS A 247 -24.95 25.42 10.33
C HIS A 247 -23.95 25.87 11.40
N LYS A 248 -22.65 25.60 11.22
CA LYS A 248 -21.57 25.89 12.18
C LYS A 248 -21.80 25.30 13.58
N ASN A 249 -22.59 24.24 13.67
CA ASN A 249 -22.88 23.53 14.92
C ASN A 249 -21.97 22.30 15.06
N LEU A 250 -20.77 22.47 15.60
CA LEU A 250 -19.81 21.37 15.70
C LEU A 250 -19.93 20.54 16.99
N GLN A 251 -20.81 20.92 17.92
CA GLN A 251 -21.00 20.21 19.19
C GLN A 251 -21.33 18.71 19.02
N PRO A 252 -22.20 18.30 18.07
CA PRO A 252 -22.52 16.88 17.87
C PRO A 252 -21.32 16.02 17.45
N LEU A 253 -20.25 16.61 16.90
CA LEU A 253 -19.02 15.86 16.55
C LEU A 253 -18.38 15.21 17.77
N ILE A 254 -18.52 15.82 18.95
CA ILE A 254 -17.97 15.31 20.22
C ILE A 254 -18.56 13.92 20.51
N ALA A 255 -19.86 13.74 20.28
CA ALA A 255 -20.56 12.49 20.53
C ALA A 255 -20.48 11.50 19.35
N LEU A 256 -20.28 12.00 18.12
CA LEU A 256 -20.16 11.15 16.93
C LEU A 256 -18.77 10.49 16.82
N ARG A 257 -17.73 11.12 17.36
CA ARG A 257 -16.33 10.64 17.30
C ARG A 257 -15.94 9.92 18.59
N LEU A 258 -15.26 8.79 18.47
CA LEU A 258 -14.86 7.99 19.64
C LEU A 258 -13.50 8.48 20.19
N GLU A 259 -13.54 9.27 21.26
CA GLU A 259 -12.41 10.06 21.78
C GLU A 259 -11.04 9.33 21.81
N LYS A 260 -10.98 8.14 22.40
CA LYS A 260 -9.71 7.41 22.58
C LYS A 260 -9.17 6.77 21.30
N GLU A 261 -10.01 6.61 20.29
CA GLU A 261 -9.70 5.83 19.09
C GLU A 261 -9.64 6.71 17.83
N PHE A 262 -10.19 7.93 17.88
CA PHE A 262 -10.33 8.82 16.76
C PHE A 262 -9.00 9.43 16.25
N THR A 263 -8.84 9.44 14.93
CA THR A 263 -7.85 10.24 14.22
C THR A 263 -8.45 10.94 13.00
N ALA A 264 -7.85 12.05 12.56
CA ALA A 264 -8.25 12.69 11.30
C ALA A 264 -7.06 13.23 10.50
N PHE A 265 -7.18 13.19 9.19
CA PHE A 265 -6.32 13.91 8.25
C PHE A 265 -7.21 14.75 7.34
N ASP A 266 -6.92 16.04 7.24
CA ASP A 266 -7.79 17.02 6.57
C ASP A 266 -7.12 17.57 5.31
N ASP A 267 -7.94 18.07 4.39
CA ASP A 267 -7.52 18.72 3.15
C ASP A 267 -7.19 20.22 3.35
N PHE A 268 -7.35 20.73 4.57
CA PHE A 268 -6.84 22.02 5.02
C PHE A 268 -5.60 21.88 5.93
N PRO A 269 -4.65 22.84 5.88
CA PRO A 269 -3.47 22.84 6.74
C PRO A 269 -3.81 22.85 8.24
N PRO A 270 -3.05 22.15 9.10
CA PRO A 270 -1.82 21.45 8.77
C PRO A 270 -2.07 20.07 8.15
N TYR A 271 -1.30 19.70 7.12
CA TYR A 271 -1.41 18.42 6.41
C TYR A 271 -0.75 17.29 7.21
N THR A 272 -1.25 17.06 8.42
CA THR A 272 -0.72 16.11 9.39
C THR A 272 -1.86 15.38 10.07
N LEU A 273 -1.66 14.09 10.36
CA LEU A 273 -2.60 13.30 11.14
C LEU A 273 -2.78 13.90 12.54
N ARG A 274 -4.04 14.04 12.98
CA ARG A 274 -4.42 14.60 14.28
C ARG A 274 -5.18 13.57 15.10
N ASP A 275 -5.05 13.66 16.42
CA ASP A 275 -5.89 12.93 17.37
C ASP A 275 -7.23 13.64 17.60
N TYR A 276 -8.09 13.07 18.44
CA TYR A 276 -9.41 13.62 18.74
C TYR A 276 -9.41 15.10 19.16
N LYS A 277 -8.60 15.46 20.16
CA LYS A 277 -8.60 16.82 20.72
C LYS A 277 -8.07 17.82 19.70
N SER A 278 -6.95 17.48 19.06
CA SER A 278 -6.33 18.34 18.04
C SER A 278 -7.25 18.51 16.83
N SER A 279 -8.00 17.47 16.45
CA SER A 279 -8.96 17.54 15.35
C SER A 279 -10.18 18.38 15.69
N LEU A 280 -10.71 18.32 16.92
CA LEU A 280 -11.80 19.20 17.32
C LEU A 280 -11.37 20.67 17.26
N ILE A 281 -10.24 21.02 17.89
CA ILE A 281 -9.70 22.39 17.87
C ILE A 281 -9.55 22.89 16.43
N HIS A 282 -8.90 22.09 15.58
CA HIS A 282 -8.72 22.43 14.17
C HIS A 282 -10.04 22.68 13.44
N ASN A 283 -11.06 21.82 13.63
CA ASN A 283 -12.35 21.98 12.98
C ASN A 283 -13.09 23.23 13.48
N PHE A 284 -13.04 23.53 14.78
CA PHE A 284 -13.63 24.75 15.35
C PHE A 284 -12.98 26.01 14.79
N ASP A 285 -11.64 26.04 14.71
CA ASP A 285 -10.90 27.17 14.15
C ASP A 285 -11.18 27.34 12.65
N LEU A 286 -11.10 26.24 11.89
CA LEU A 286 -11.29 26.24 10.44
C LEU A 286 -12.70 26.69 10.05
N ILE A 287 -13.73 25.99 10.53
CA ILE A 287 -15.12 26.29 10.18
C ILE A 287 -15.56 27.64 10.78
N GLY A 288 -15.04 28.01 11.95
CA GLY A 288 -15.24 29.33 12.54
C GLY A 288 -14.68 30.47 11.68
N SER A 289 -13.56 30.23 11.00
CA SER A 289 -12.91 31.22 10.11
C SER A 289 -13.66 31.48 8.80
N TRP A 290 -14.51 30.54 8.36
CA TRP A 290 -15.24 30.65 7.09
C TRP A 290 -16.31 31.74 7.20
N LYS A 291 -16.32 32.68 6.24
CA LYS A 291 -17.28 33.79 6.21
C LYS A 291 -18.49 33.46 5.34
N GLY A 292 -19.65 33.93 5.77
CA GLY A 292 -20.93 33.76 5.06
C GLY A 292 -21.53 32.37 5.22
N GLU A 293 -22.64 32.16 4.51
CA GLU A 293 -23.24 30.83 4.32
C GLU A 293 -22.42 30.05 3.29
N PHE A 294 -22.23 28.76 3.54
CA PHE A 294 -21.55 27.86 2.62
C PHE A 294 -22.33 26.55 2.54
N LYS A 295 -22.14 25.82 1.43
CA LYS A 295 -22.79 24.53 1.20
C LYS A 295 -21.77 23.46 0.86
N MET A 296 -22.00 22.26 1.38
CA MET A 296 -21.23 21.05 1.18
C MET A 296 -22.12 19.99 0.53
N ARG A 297 -21.83 19.65 -0.73
CA ARG A 297 -22.60 18.66 -1.50
C ARG A 297 -21.90 17.30 -1.50
N CYS A 298 -22.47 16.35 -0.76
CA CYS A 298 -22.04 14.97 -0.75
C CYS A 298 -22.53 14.24 -2.01
N LYS A 299 -21.62 13.56 -2.72
CA LYS A 299 -21.90 12.74 -3.90
C LYS A 299 -21.30 11.34 -3.77
N ASP A 300 -21.95 10.37 -4.40
CA ASP A 300 -21.49 8.97 -4.46
C ASP A 300 -21.22 8.34 -3.08
N LEU A 301 -22.11 8.59 -2.11
CA LEU A 301 -22.00 8.03 -0.77
C LEU A 301 -22.20 6.52 -0.75
N LYS A 302 -21.08 5.81 -0.66
CA LYS A 302 -21.01 4.35 -0.54
C LYS A 302 -20.64 3.99 0.88
N VAL A 303 -21.37 3.05 1.45
CA VAL A 303 -21.09 2.51 2.79
C VAL A 303 -20.97 1.01 2.68
N LYS A 304 -19.94 0.45 3.31
CA LYS A 304 -19.76 -0.99 3.50
C LYS A 304 -19.63 -1.28 4.99
N VAL A 305 -20.41 -2.25 5.47
CA VAL A 305 -20.40 -2.69 6.86
C VAL A 305 -19.68 -4.04 6.94
N PHE A 306 -18.86 -4.18 7.98
CA PHE A 306 -17.97 -5.30 8.26
C PHE A 306 -18.13 -5.70 9.74
N GLY A 307 -19.26 -6.33 10.08
CA GLY A 307 -19.60 -6.65 11.47
C GLY A 307 -19.72 -5.38 12.33
N ASP A 308 -18.75 -5.16 13.22
CA ASP A 308 -18.70 -3.99 14.11
C ASP A 308 -17.88 -2.81 13.51
N THR A 309 -17.32 -2.94 12.31
CA THR A 309 -16.61 -1.85 11.62
C THR A 309 -17.37 -1.48 10.36
N ALA A 310 -17.31 -0.23 9.93
CA ALA A 310 -17.87 0.17 8.64
C ALA A 310 -17.06 1.29 8.01
N VAL A 311 -17.17 1.43 6.69
CA VAL A 311 -16.41 2.42 5.93
C VAL A 311 -17.38 3.12 5.01
N ALA A 312 -17.39 4.46 5.09
CA ALA A 312 -18.10 5.32 4.17
C ALA A 312 -17.09 6.04 3.27
N THR A 313 -17.27 5.96 1.96
CA THR A 313 -16.50 6.73 0.97
C THR A 313 -17.43 7.57 0.12
N PHE A 314 -17.03 8.79 -0.16
CA PHE A 314 -17.83 9.75 -0.92
C PHE A 314 -16.98 10.92 -1.42
N TYR A 315 -17.57 11.77 -2.26
CA TYR A 315 -16.99 13.02 -2.68
C TYR A 315 -17.75 14.19 -2.08
N ILE A 316 -17.03 15.14 -1.51
CA ILE A 316 -17.62 16.36 -0.97
C ILE A 316 -17.21 17.54 -1.82
N HIS A 317 -18.19 18.29 -2.31
CA HIS A 317 -17.94 19.54 -3.05
C HIS A 317 -18.30 20.68 -2.14
N TYR A 318 -17.39 21.61 -1.90
CA TYR A 318 -17.65 22.77 -1.08
C TYR A 318 -17.16 24.05 -1.73
N ASP A 319 -17.91 25.13 -1.47
CA ASP A 319 -17.69 26.48 -1.98
C ASP A 319 -17.67 27.40 -0.76
N VAL A 320 -16.47 27.82 -0.36
CA VAL A 320 -16.22 28.50 0.92
C VAL A 320 -15.35 29.73 0.70
N VAL A 321 -15.43 30.70 1.60
CA VAL A 321 -14.47 31.82 1.64
C VAL A 321 -13.45 31.52 2.73
N TYR A 322 -12.22 31.20 2.32
CA TYR A 322 -11.10 30.90 3.21
C TYR A 322 -10.03 31.99 3.09
N ASN A 323 -9.61 32.58 4.21
CA ASN A 323 -8.67 33.72 4.25
C ASN A 323 -9.05 34.88 3.32
N GLY A 324 -10.35 35.16 3.20
CA GLY A 324 -10.88 36.24 2.35
C GLY A 324 -10.89 35.95 0.84
N ARG A 325 -10.54 34.73 0.42
CA ARG A 325 -10.58 34.31 -0.98
C ARG A 325 -11.63 33.22 -1.20
N PRO A 326 -12.41 33.26 -2.29
CA PRO A 326 -13.26 32.14 -2.68
C PRO A 326 -12.41 30.89 -2.93
N PHE A 327 -12.84 29.76 -2.37
CA PHE A 327 -12.20 28.47 -2.50
C PHE A 327 -13.26 27.43 -2.85
N LYS A 328 -13.14 26.86 -4.05
CA LYS A 328 -13.98 25.77 -4.53
C LYS A 328 -13.12 24.54 -4.68
N SER A 329 -13.53 23.46 -4.04
CA SER A 329 -12.79 22.22 -4.09
C SER A 329 -13.74 21.02 -4.05
N THR A 330 -13.25 19.91 -4.57
CA THR A 330 -13.86 18.61 -4.39
C THR A 330 -12.85 17.73 -3.69
N SER A 331 -13.29 17.09 -2.62
CA SER A 331 -12.42 16.18 -1.87
C SER A 331 -13.01 14.79 -1.83
N ARG A 332 -12.14 13.78 -1.99
CA ARG A 332 -12.49 12.41 -1.66
C ARG A 332 -12.41 12.26 -0.15
N VAL A 333 -13.46 11.72 0.44
CA VAL A 333 -13.56 11.56 1.89
C VAL A 333 -13.79 10.11 2.23
N THR A 334 -13.05 9.63 3.23
CA THR A 334 -13.20 8.29 3.81
C THR A 334 -13.45 8.42 5.30
N PHE A 335 -14.60 7.95 5.77
CA PHE A 335 -14.89 7.80 7.20
C PHE A 335 -14.85 6.33 7.59
N VAL A 336 -14.12 6.02 8.65
CA VAL A 336 -14.13 4.69 9.27
C VAL A 336 -14.93 4.76 10.56
N PHE A 337 -15.89 3.86 10.67
CA PHE A 337 -16.80 3.74 11.79
C PHE A 337 -16.52 2.47 12.59
N LEU A 338 -16.74 2.55 13.90
CA LEU A 338 -16.74 1.43 14.82
C LEU A 338 -18.03 1.40 15.63
N LYS A 339 -18.58 0.20 15.79
CA LYS A 339 -19.79 -0.08 16.55
C LYS A 339 -19.42 -0.40 18.00
N ARG A 340 -19.95 0.36 18.94
CA ARG A 340 -19.84 0.12 20.39
C ARG A 340 -21.24 0.23 21.01
N ASN A 341 -21.66 -0.81 21.73
CA ASN A 341 -22.98 -0.85 22.38
C ASN A 341 -24.13 -0.52 21.40
N ASP A 342 -24.11 -1.16 20.23
CA ASP A 342 -25.05 -0.97 19.12
C ASP A 342 -25.12 0.45 18.51
N LYS A 343 -24.15 1.33 18.84
CA LYS A 343 -24.01 2.67 18.28
C LYS A 343 -22.76 2.78 17.41
N TRP A 344 -22.89 3.46 16.27
CA TRP A 344 -21.79 3.74 15.35
C TRP A 344 -21.11 5.07 15.67
N TYR A 345 -19.80 5.02 15.82
CA TYR A 345 -18.92 6.16 16.06
C TYR A 345 -17.89 6.25 14.96
N ILE A 346 -17.51 7.47 14.57
CA ILE A 346 -16.37 7.69 13.69
C ILE A 346 -15.09 7.49 14.51
N ILE A 347 -14.17 6.70 13.97
CA ILE A 347 -12.83 6.47 14.52
C ILE A 347 -11.72 6.96 13.58
N HIS A 348 -12.04 7.23 12.32
CA HIS A 348 -11.10 7.88 11.42
C HIS A 348 -11.82 8.72 10.37
N GLU A 349 -11.26 9.87 10.05
CA GLU A 349 -11.67 10.70 8.92
C GLU A 349 -10.45 11.03 8.06
N HIS A 350 -10.55 10.80 6.76
CA HIS A 350 -9.53 11.22 5.82
C HIS A 350 -10.16 12.05 4.71
N TRP A 351 -9.62 13.25 4.49
CA TRP A 351 -10.04 14.18 3.46
C TRP A 351 -8.86 14.43 2.55
N SER A 352 -9.05 14.16 1.26
CA SER A 352 -8.02 14.35 0.25
C SER A 352 -8.57 15.20 -0.90
N PRO A 353 -7.98 16.36 -1.20
CA PRO A 353 -8.46 17.18 -2.30
C PRO A 353 -8.18 16.47 -3.62
N LEU A 354 -9.19 16.36 -4.48
CA LEU A 354 -8.95 16.01 -5.87
C LEU A 354 -8.20 17.18 -6.47
N ARG A 355 -6.92 16.97 -6.82
CA ARG A 355 -6.22 17.95 -7.65
C ARG A 355 -7.04 18.12 -8.93
N PRO A 356 -7.27 19.35 -9.41
CA PRO A 356 -7.81 19.51 -10.75
C PRO A 356 -6.91 18.71 -11.69
N ASP A 357 -7.50 17.91 -12.58
CA ASP A 357 -6.76 17.25 -13.63
C ASP A 357 -5.81 18.26 -14.25
N SER A 358 -4.54 17.88 -14.39
CA SER A 358 -3.51 18.66 -15.06
C SER A 358 -3.84 18.77 -16.56
N ALA A 359 -4.85 19.58 -16.87
CA ALA A 359 -5.36 19.88 -18.18
C ALA A 359 -5.91 21.31 -18.18
N GLU A 360 -5.03 22.28 -17.89
CA GLU A 360 -5.12 23.66 -18.39
C GLU A 360 -3.82 24.41 -18.04
N SER A 361 -2.68 23.86 -18.49
CA SER A 361 -1.52 24.67 -18.86
C SER A 361 -1.65 24.99 -20.35
N ASN A 362 -2.48 25.99 -20.67
CA ASN A 362 -2.39 26.79 -21.88
C ASN A 362 -3.43 27.91 -21.83
N LYS A 363 -3.00 29.09 -21.39
CA LYS A 363 -3.21 30.35 -22.10
C LYS A 363 -2.27 31.42 -21.58
#